data_AF-A0AAD3MS39-F1
#
_entry.id   AF-A0AAD3MS39-F1
#
_cell.length_a   1.000
_cell.length_b   1.000
_cell.length_c   1.000
_cell.angle_alpha   90.00
_cell.angle_beta   90.00
_cell.angle_gamma   90.00
#
_symmetry.space_group_name_H-M   'P 1'
#
loop_
_entity.id
_entity.type
_entity.pdbx_description
1 polymer ?
#
loop_
_entity_poly.entity_id
_entity_poly.type
_entity_poly.pdbx_seq_one_letter_code
_entity_poly.pdbx_strand_id
1 'polypeptide(L)'
;MKAKALCSGYCLGPPDVEQPCDPSLQAWSPELSLYDTNVTSPCPDTEGCTLTLRFLHPIVPHALTLWVTYISSTAIATIELITDTGKSTHLGPQHVFCDMPLTLRLDTHNAAISAIKLCTFDEKLEIDAAMLSSGPGSPLCSGCQPVLYWIHRQPPFTGKPPSPQTQQTFTDR
;
A
#
# COMPACT_ATOMS: atom_id res chain seq x y z
N MET A 1 2.37 9.94 7.61
CA MET A 1 2.33 8.86 6.59
C MET A 1 3.34 7.75 6.91
N LYS A 2 2.98 6.46 6.76
CA LYS A 2 3.88 5.32 7.00
C LYS A 2 4.04 4.49 5.71
N ALA A 3 5.28 4.41 5.20
CA ALA A 3 5.64 3.46 4.15
C ALA A 3 6.26 2.21 4.79
N LYS A 4 5.75 1.02 4.48
CA LYS A 4 6.29 -0.24 5.02
C LYS A 4 6.52 -1.26 3.93
N ALA A 5 7.65 -1.95 4.00
CA ALA A 5 7.84 -3.20 3.29
C ALA A 5 7.44 -4.34 4.24
N LEU A 6 6.56 -5.24 3.78
CA LEU A 6 6.05 -6.34 4.59
C LEU A 6 6.23 -7.67 3.87
N CYS A 7 6.42 -8.72 4.66
CA CYS A 7 6.30 -10.10 4.20
C CYS A 7 4.82 -10.45 4.02
N SER A 8 4.50 -11.24 3.00
CA SER A 8 3.14 -11.76 2.79
C SER A 8 2.59 -12.35 4.10
N GLY A 9 1.53 -11.76 4.66
CA GLY A 9 0.85 -12.28 5.86
C GLY A 9 0.62 -11.31 7.03
N TYR A 10 0.97 -10.03 6.93
CA TYR A 10 0.56 -9.06 7.96
C TYR A 10 -0.86 -8.56 7.72
N CYS A 11 -1.70 -8.61 8.75
CA CYS A 11 -3.04 -8.04 8.74
C CYS A 11 -2.96 -6.54 8.42
N LEU A 12 -3.64 -6.16 7.34
CA LEU A 12 -3.89 -4.78 6.95
C LEU A 12 -5.19 -4.37 7.61
N GLY A 13 -5.13 -3.45 8.57
CA GLY A 13 -6.33 -2.75 9.02
C GLY A 13 -6.84 -1.82 7.92
N PRO A 14 -8.13 -1.47 7.90
CA PRO A 14 -8.59 -0.34 7.11
C PRO A 14 -7.80 0.91 7.49
N PRO A 15 -7.67 1.90 6.58
CA PRO A 15 -7.05 3.18 6.91
C PRO A 15 -7.77 3.79 8.12
N ASP A 16 -7.00 4.42 9.02
CA ASP A 16 -7.50 4.98 10.28
C ASP A 16 -8.26 6.31 10.03
N VAL A 17 -9.34 6.27 9.22
CA VAL A 17 -10.19 7.42 8.91
C VAL A 17 -11.49 7.39 9.69
N GLU A 18 -11.94 8.55 10.18
CA GLU A 18 -13.21 8.66 10.89
C GLU A 18 -14.41 8.44 9.98
N GLN A 19 -14.33 8.90 8.72
CA GLN A 19 -15.38 8.71 7.73
C GLN A 19 -14.79 8.35 6.36
N PRO A 20 -15.36 7.33 5.68
CA PRO A 20 -15.05 6.99 4.31
C PRO A 20 -15.12 8.18 3.36
N CYS A 21 -14.09 8.36 2.52
CA CYS A 21 -14.03 9.37 1.46
C CYS A 21 -14.15 10.82 1.92
N ASP A 22 -13.82 11.12 3.18
CA ASP A 22 -13.74 12.49 3.71
C ASP A 22 -12.27 12.86 4.01
N PRO A 23 -11.85 14.12 3.74
CA PRO A 23 -10.49 14.56 4.01
C PRO A 23 -10.09 14.39 5.47
N SER A 24 -8.89 13.87 5.72
CA SER A 24 -8.37 13.61 7.08
C SER A 24 -7.01 14.28 7.30
N LEU A 25 -6.85 14.92 8.46
CA LEU A 25 -5.57 15.50 8.90
C LEU A 25 -4.47 14.44 9.18
N GLN A 26 -4.83 13.15 9.17
CA GLN A 26 -3.90 12.06 9.44
C GLN A 26 -3.27 11.46 8.17
N ALA A 27 -3.81 11.79 6.98
CA ALA A 27 -3.31 11.35 5.70
C ALA A 27 -2.37 12.39 5.05
N TRP A 28 -1.55 11.96 4.09
CA TRP A 28 -0.77 12.91 3.28
C TRP A 28 -1.64 13.44 2.15
N SER A 29 -1.73 14.77 1.98
CA SER A 29 -2.25 15.41 0.76
C SER A 29 -1.34 16.51 0.21
N PRO A 30 -1.35 16.74 -1.12
CA PRO A 30 -0.65 17.86 -1.73
C PRO A 30 -1.07 19.23 -1.20
N GLU A 31 -2.37 19.46 -0.96
CA GLU A 31 -2.93 20.74 -0.51
C GLU A 31 -2.58 21.08 0.96
N LEU A 32 -2.48 20.08 1.84
CA LEU A 32 -2.24 20.31 3.29
C LEU A 32 -0.76 20.19 3.70
N SER A 33 0.13 19.76 2.80
CA SER A 33 1.57 19.58 3.06
C SER A 33 2.37 20.89 3.02
N LEU A 34 1.82 21.98 3.56
CA LEU A 34 2.39 23.34 3.56
C LEU A 34 3.77 23.47 4.25
N TYR A 35 4.26 22.43 4.94
CA TYR A 35 5.53 22.45 5.67
C TYR A 35 6.47 21.25 5.40
N ASP A 36 6.09 20.32 4.51
CA ASP A 36 6.95 19.18 4.18
C ASP A 36 7.79 19.48 2.93
N THR A 37 9.12 19.48 3.11
CA THR A 37 10.14 19.80 2.08
C THR A 37 10.15 18.88 0.86
N ASN A 38 9.30 17.84 0.84
CA ASN A 38 9.19 16.88 -0.25
C ASN A 38 7.95 17.11 -1.14
N VAL A 39 7.20 18.21 -0.94
CA VAL A 39 6.01 18.53 -1.75
C VAL A 39 6.23 19.83 -2.51
N THR A 40 5.96 19.78 -3.81
CA THR A 40 5.91 20.97 -4.68
C THR A 40 4.46 21.41 -4.75
N SER A 41 4.06 22.31 -3.85
CA SER A 41 2.72 22.92 -3.85
C SER A 41 2.83 24.42 -4.15
N PRO A 42 2.02 24.97 -5.08
CA PRO A 42 1.01 24.29 -5.90
C PRO A 42 1.62 23.31 -6.90
N CYS A 43 0.83 22.35 -7.39
CA CYS A 43 1.34 21.38 -8.37
C CYS A 43 1.77 22.13 -9.65
N PRO A 44 3.02 21.96 -10.14
CA PRO A 44 3.38 22.52 -11.43
C PRO A 44 2.51 21.93 -12.55
N ASP A 45 1.91 22.77 -13.41
CA ASP A 45 0.98 22.34 -14.48
C ASP A 45 1.55 21.23 -15.38
N THR A 46 2.87 21.21 -15.58
CA THR A 46 3.56 20.26 -16.46
C THR A 46 4.05 18.99 -15.77
N GLU A 47 4.28 19.04 -14.45
CA GLU A 47 4.93 17.95 -13.69
C GLU A 47 4.01 17.29 -12.66
N GLY A 48 2.91 17.96 -12.30
CA GLY A 48 1.99 17.54 -11.25
C GLY A 48 2.63 17.57 -9.85
N CYS A 49 1.84 17.23 -8.84
CA CYS A 49 2.36 16.99 -7.51
C CYS A 49 2.97 15.60 -7.41
N THR A 50 4.04 15.50 -6.65
CA THR A 50 4.73 14.23 -6.43
C THR A 50 4.91 13.91 -4.96
N LEU A 51 4.80 12.63 -4.64
CA LEU A 51 5.09 12.08 -3.32
C LEU A 51 6.09 10.94 -3.47
N THR A 52 7.26 11.08 -2.84
CA THR A 52 8.25 10.00 -2.80
C THR A 52 8.23 9.30 -1.45
N LEU A 53 7.97 7.99 -1.46
CA LEU A 53 7.97 7.14 -0.28
C LEU A 53 9.15 6.18 -0.33
N ARG A 54 10.06 6.30 0.64
CA ARG A 54 11.21 5.40 0.79
C ARG A 54 10.87 4.28 1.77
N PHE A 55 11.22 3.06 1.41
CA PHE A 55 11.05 1.90 2.27
C PHE A 55 12.30 1.69 3.13
N LEU A 56 12.10 1.21 4.36
CA LEU A 56 13.19 0.94 5.29
C LEU A 56 14.17 -0.11 4.74
N HIS A 57 13.64 -1.11 4.03
CA HIS A 57 14.42 -2.18 3.42
C HIS A 57 14.05 -2.29 1.95
N PRO A 58 15.03 -2.26 1.03
CA PRO A 58 14.80 -2.60 -0.35
C PRO A 58 14.38 -4.06 -0.46
N ILE A 59 13.30 -4.34 -1.17
CA ILE A 59 12.79 -5.71 -1.37
C ILE A 59 12.50 -5.96 -2.83
N VAL A 60 12.63 -7.20 -3.29
CA VAL A 60 12.05 -7.63 -4.57
C VAL A 60 10.54 -7.79 -4.35
N PRO A 61 9.70 -6.86 -4.85
CA PRO A 61 8.29 -6.88 -4.52
C PRO A 61 7.54 -7.81 -5.44
N HIS A 62 6.45 -8.35 -4.91
CA HIS A 62 5.45 -9.11 -5.61
C HIS A 62 4.18 -8.28 -5.87
N ALA A 63 3.84 -7.39 -4.93
CA ALA A 63 2.77 -6.44 -5.12
C ALA A 63 3.04 -5.13 -4.37
N LEU A 64 2.49 -4.04 -4.92
CA LEU A 64 2.34 -2.74 -4.27
C LEU A 64 0.88 -2.55 -3.87
N THR A 65 0.63 -2.15 -2.63
CA THR A 65 -0.70 -1.76 -2.16
C THR A 65 -0.66 -0.31 -1.68
N LEU A 66 -1.61 0.51 -2.14
CA LEU A 66 -1.80 1.90 -1.73
C LEU A 66 -3.18 2.05 -1.07
N TRP A 67 -3.22 2.77 0.05
CA TRP A 67 -4.46 3.15 0.73
C TRP A 67 -4.74 4.62 0.50
N VAL A 68 -5.79 4.87 -0.27
CA VAL A 68 -6.28 6.20 -0.59
C VAL A 68 -7.48 6.48 0.30
N THR A 69 -7.42 7.56 1.07
CA THR A 69 -8.50 7.97 1.99
C THR A 69 -9.44 8.98 1.36
N TYR A 70 -8.90 9.81 0.48
CA TYR A 70 -9.68 10.82 -0.24
C TYR A 70 -9.08 11.04 -1.64
N ILE A 71 -9.94 11.24 -2.64
CA ILE A 71 -9.52 11.69 -3.96
C ILE A 71 -10.65 12.47 -4.64
N SER A 72 -10.34 13.59 -5.32
CA SER A 72 -11.35 14.36 -6.07
C SER A 72 -11.49 13.92 -7.53
N SER A 73 -10.40 13.48 -8.13
CA SER A 73 -10.34 12.79 -9.42
C SER A 73 -10.26 11.28 -9.19
N THR A 74 -10.21 10.47 -10.24
CA THR A 74 -10.17 8.99 -10.09
C THR A 74 -8.82 8.40 -10.49
N ALA A 75 -7.78 9.22 -10.71
CA ALA A 75 -6.56 8.74 -11.36
C ALA A 75 -5.26 9.33 -10.78
N ILE A 76 -4.36 8.43 -10.38
CA ILE A 76 -2.94 8.73 -10.24
C ILE A 76 -2.33 8.75 -11.65
N ALA A 77 -1.61 9.83 -12.00
CA ALA A 77 -1.06 10.01 -13.34
C ALA A 77 0.04 8.99 -13.67
N THR A 78 0.92 8.70 -12.71
CA THR A 78 1.84 7.57 -12.80
C THR A 78 2.38 7.19 -11.43
N ILE A 79 2.74 5.91 -11.29
CA ILE A 79 3.58 5.42 -10.19
C ILE A 79 4.95 5.07 -10.77
N GLU A 80 6.01 5.58 -10.18
CA GLU A 80 7.39 5.26 -10.53
C GLU A 80 7.98 4.35 -9.44
N LEU A 81 8.47 3.18 -9.85
CA LEU A 81 9.23 2.28 -8.98
C LEU A 81 10.71 2.67 -9.06
N ILE A 82 11.35 2.88 -7.91
CA ILE A 82 12.77 3.26 -7.83
C ILE A 82 13.53 2.12 -7.15
N THR A 83 14.48 1.55 -7.88
CA THR A 83 15.35 0.48 -7.39
C THR A 83 16.35 0.98 -6.35
N ASP A 84 16.99 0.07 -5.61
CA ASP A 84 18.12 0.39 -4.73
C ASP A 84 19.33 0.99 -5.48
N THR A 85 19.51 0.63 -6.75
CA THR A 85 20.51 1.22 -7.65
C THR A 85 20.14 2.60 -8.21
N GLY A 86 18.94 3.12 -7.89
CA GLY A 86 18.46 4.41 -8.38
C GLY A 86 17.85 4.38 -9.79
N LYS A 87 17.87 3.23 -10.50
CA LYS A 87 17.11 3.06 -11.74
C LYS A 87 15.62 3.11 -11.45
N SER A 88 14.85 3.77 -12.31
CA SER A 88 13.40 3.88 -12.18
C SER A 88 12.60 3.31 -13.35
N THR A 89 11.33 3.00 -13.09
CA THR A 89 10.39 2.47 -14.08
C THR A 89 8.97 2.94 -13.79
N HIS A 90 8.28 3.43 -14.82
CA HIS A 90 6.91 3.93 -14.71
C HIS A 90 5.89 2.81 -14.93
N LEU A 91 4.88 2.75 -14.05
CA LEU A 91 3.75 1.83 -14.15
C LEU A 91 2.56 2.42 -14.93
N GLY A 92 2.67 3.68 -15.35
CA GLY A 92 1.59 4.40 -16.04
C GLY A 92 0.41 4.78 -15.13
N PRO A 93 -0.66 5.35 -15.70
CA PRO A 93 -1.80 5.83 -14.94
C PRO A 93 -2.53 4.71 -14.21
N GLN A 94 -2.99 4.99 -13.00
CA GLN A 94 -3.72 4.03 -12.16
C GLN A 94 -5.02 4.64 -11.67
N HIS A 95 -6.12 3.92 -11.87
CA HIS A 95 -7.40 4.29 -11.29
C HIS A 95 -7.43 3.94 -9.81
N VAL A 96 -7.86 4.88 -8.98
CA VAL A 96 -7.97 4.72 -7.53
C VAL A 96 -9.32 5.22 -7.06
N PHE A 97 -9.79 4.63 -5.96
CA PHE A 97 -11.02 5.00 -5.28
C PHE A 97 -10.68 5.20 -3.81
N CYS A 98 -11.34 6.16 -3.15
CA CYS A 98 -11.26 6.30 -1.70
C CYS A 98 -11.81 5.03 -1.01
N ASP A 99 -11.26 4.72 0.17
CA ASP A 99 -11.58 3.56 1.01
C ASP A 99 -11.42 2.18 0.40
N MET A 100 -10.85 2.11 -0.80
CA MET A 100 -10.49 0.86 -1.46
C MET A 100 -8.99 0.82 -1.70
N PRO A 101 -8.28 -0.21 -1.22
CA PRO A 101 -6.86 -0.32 -1.49
C PRO A 101 -6.61 -0.65 -2.97
N LEU A 102 -5.77 0.16 -3.63
CA LEU A 102 -5.24 -0.19 -4.95
C LEU A 102 -4.11 -1.21 -4.74
N THR A 103 -4.26 -2.43 -5.29
CA THR A 103 -3.20 -3.45 -5.26
C THR A 103 -2.73 -3.78 -6.68
N LEU A 104 -1.46 -3.53 -6.96
CA LEU A 104 -0.81 -3.80 -8.23
C LEU A 104 0.16 -4.97 -8.10
N ARG A 105 0.08 -5.91 -9.04
CA ARG A 105 1.06 -7.00 -9.16
C ARG A 105 2.28 -6.47 -9.87
N LEU A 106 3.46 -6.73 -9.30
CA LEU A 106 4.71 -6.22 -9.83
C LEU A 106 5.57 -7.37 -10.34
N ASP A 107 6.11 -7.21 -11.56
CA ASP A 107 7.24 -7.98 -12.06
C ASP A 107 8.41 -7.02 -12.23
N THR A 108 9.38 -7.12 -11.32
CA THR A 108 10.56 -6.25 -11.29
C THR A 108 11.81 -6.98 -11.79
N HIS A 109 11.66 -8.19 -12.35
CA HIS A 109 12.77 -9.01 -12.82
C HIS A 109 13.91 -9.15 -11.79
N ASN A 110 13.54 -9.43 -10.53
CA ASN A 110 14.43 -9.52 -9.36
C ASN A 110 15.13 -8.23 -8.92
N ALA A 111 14.73 -7.06 -9.45
CA ALA A 111 15.24 -5.79 -8.95
C ALA A 111 14.60 -5.44 -7.60
N ALA A 112 15.45 -5.11 -6.61
CA ALA A 112 14.96 -4.64 -5.32
C ALA A 112 14.49 -3.18 -5.42
N ILE A 113 13.27 -2.92 -4.95
CA ILE A 113 12.67 -1.59 -4.94
C ILE A 113 12.92 -0.95 -3.57
N SER A 114 13.49 0.25 -3.58
CA SER A 114 13.85 1.03 -2.39
C SER A 114 12.89 2.19 -2.14
N ALA A 115 12.19 2.67 -3.17
CA ALA A 115 11.21 3.73 -3.07
C ALA A 115 10.15 3.65 -4.16
N ILE A 116 9.03 4.32 -3.94
CA ILE A 116 8.07 4.66 -5.00
C ILE A 116 7.90 6.17 -5.06
N LYS A 117 7.63 6.68 -6.25
CA LYS A 117 7.20 8.06 -6.46
C LYS A 117 5.82 8.07 -7.12
N LEU A 118 4.86 8.68 -6.44
CA LEU A 118 3.51 8.89 -6.95
C LEU A 118 3.47 10.25 -7.63
N CYS A 119 2.87 10.34 -8.81
CA CYS A 119 2.62 11.59 -9.50
C CYS A 119 1.12 11.76 -9.76
N THR A 120 0.59 12.94 -9.45
CA THR A 120 -0.83 13.29 -9.65
C THR A 120 -0.95 14.71 -10.17
N PHE A 121 -1.96 14.97 -11.00
CA PHE A 121 -2.37 16.34 -11.37
C PHE A 121 -3.52 16.85 -10.50
N ASP A 122 -4.02 15.99 -9.61
CA ASP A 122 -5.06 16.30 -8.64
C ASP A 122 -4.42 16.74 -7.32
N GLU A 123 -4.71 17.98 -6.93
CA GLU A 123 -4.28 18.56 -5.66
C GLU A 123 -4.97 17.89 -4.46
N LYS A 124 -6.13 17.27 -4.70
CA LYS A 124 -6.99 16.61 -3.72
C LYS A 124 -6.83 15.11 -3.77
N LEU A 125 -5.65 14.63 -3.40
CA LEU A 125 -5.35 13.21 -3.22
C LEU A 125 -4.80 12.98 -1.82
N GLU A 126 -5.44 12.10 -1.05
CA GLU A 126 -4.93 11.68 0.25
C GLU A 126 -4.46 10.23 0.25
N ILE A 127 -3.19 10.02 0.56
CA ILE A 127 -2.61 8.69 0.76
C ILE A 127 -2.30 8.51 2.25
N ASP A 128 -2.86 7.48 2.87
CA ASP A 128 -2.60 7.15 4.27
C ASP A 128 -1.34 6.27 4.42
N ALA A 129 -1.27 5.22 3.58
CA ALA A 129 -0.23 4.22 3.64
C ALA A 129 0.14 3.66 2.26
N ALA A 130 1.37 3.17 2.18
CA ALA A 130 1.85 2.38 1.04
C ALA A 130 2.61 1.15 1.54
N MET A 131 2.38 0.02 0.89
CA MET A 131 3.02 -1.25 1.21
C MET A 131 3.61 -1.92 -0.02
N LEU A 132 4.89 -2.32 0.07
CA LEU A 132 5.44 -3.35 -0.82
C LEU A 132 5.37 -4.70 -0.10
N SER A 133 4.76 -5.68 -0.75
CA SER A 133 4.77 -7.07 -0.29
C SER A 133 5.79 -7.88 -1.07
N SER A 134 6.58 -8.70 -0.37
CA SER A 134 7.52 -9.61 -1.02
C SER A 134 6.84 -10.89 -1.52
N GLY A 135 7.49 -11.56 -2.47
CA GLY A 135 7.08 -12.90 -2.88
C GLY A 135 7.43 -13.97 -1.83
N PRO A 136 6.90 -15.19 -1.98
CA PRO A 136 7.27 -16.32 -1.12
C PRO A 136 8.78 -16.57 -1.15
N GLY A 137 9.35 -16.94 -0.01
CA GLY A 137 10.78 -17.28 0.09
C GLY A 137 11.74 -16.08 0.16
N SER A 138 11.22 -14.86 0.35
CA SER A 138 12.08 -13.69 0.58
C SER A 138 13.00 -13.90 1.80
N PRO A 139 14.32 -13.64 1.70
CA PRO A 139 15.25 -13.79 2.82
C PRO A 139 14.88 -12.93 4.04
N LEU A 140 14.29 -11.76 3.80
CA LEU A 140 13.82 -10.87 4.88
C LEU A 140 12.69 -11.49 5.72
N CYS A 141 12.00 -12.50 5.16
CA CYS A 141 10.91 -13.21 5.81
C CYS A 141 11.34 -14.54 6.45
N SER A 142 12.63 -14.88 6.39
CA SER A 142 13.16 -16.13 6.93
C SER A 142 12.96 -16.29 8.44
N GLY A 143 12.86 -15.18 9.17
CA GLY A 143 12.55 -15.18 10.61
C GLY A 143 11.06 -15.06 10.95
N CYS A 144 10.17 -14.92 9.95
CA CYS A 144 8.74 -14.80 10.18
C CYS A 144 8.11 -16.18 10.41
N GLN A 145 7.33 -16.33 11.49
CA GLN A 145 6.48 -17.50 11.68
C GLN A 145 5.06 -17.21 11.15
N PRO A 146 4.42 -18.17 10.47
CA PRO A 146 3.02 -18.01 10.05
C PRO A 146 2.12 -17.74 11.24
N VAL A 147 1.19 -16.79 11.10
CA VAL A 147 0.14 -16.56 12.09
C VAL A 147 -0.80 -17.77 12.10
N LEU A 148 -1.10 -18.27 13.29
CA LEU A 148 -2.10 -19.32 13.50
C LEU A 148 -3.43 -18.68 13.89
N TYR A 149 -4.44 -18.88 13.05
CA TYR A 149 -5.79 -18.40 13.28
C TYR A 149 -6.64 -19.47 13.95
N TRP A 150 -7.32 -19.08 15.02
CA TRP A 150 -8.41 -19.85 15.61
C TRP A 150 -9.74 -19.36 15.03
N ILE A 151 -10.52 -20.27 14.48
CA ILE A 151 -11.79 -19.91 13.86
C ILE A 151 -12.92 -20.13 14.86
N HIS A 152 -13.64 -19.05 15.14
CA HIS A 152 -14.86 -19.05 15.93
C HIS A 152 -16.02 -18.65 15.04
N ARG A 153 -17.15 -19.36 15.17
CA ARG A 153 -18.36 -19.13 14.39
C ARG A 153 -19.56 -18.94 15.32
N GLN A 154 -20.50 -18.09 14.90
CA GLN A 154 -21.86 -18.06 15.44
C GLN A 154 -22.86 -18.25 14.28
N PRO A 155 -23.75 -19.26 14.33
CA PRO A 155 -23.84 -20.31 15.35
C PRO A 155 -22.57 -21.19 15.40
N PRO A 156 -22.26 -21.83 16.55
CA PRO A 156 -21.08 -22.68 16.68
C PRO A 156 -21.05 -23.80 15.64
N PHE A 157 -19.85 -24.27 15.30
CA PHE A 157 -19.68 -25.44 14.43
C PHE A 157 -20.43 -26.65 14.98
N THR A 158 -21.07 -27.42 14.08
CA THR A 158 -21.71 -28.70 14.43
C THR A 158 -20.64 -29.77 14.60
N GLY A 159 -19.98 -29.78 15.77
CA GLY A 159 -18.91 -30.73 16.08
C GLY A 159 -17.72 -30.09 16.79
N LYS A 160 -16.55 -30.73 16.69
CA LYS A 160 -15.31 -30.15 17.23
C LYS A 160 -14.89 -28.93 16.40
N PRO A 161 -14.48 -27.82 17.03
CA PRO A 161 -13.96 -26.67 16.31
C PRO A 161 -12.72 -27.05 15.50
N PRO A 162 -12.48 -26.39 14.35
CA PRO A 162 -11.32 -26.65 13.52
C PRO A 162 -10.03 -26.35 14.27
N SER A 163 -8.97 -27.11 13.97
CA SER A 163 -7.64 -26.84 14.48
C SER A 163 -7.13 -25.48 14.00
N PRO A 164 -6.14 -24.88 14.70
CA PRO A 164 -5.50 -23.65 14.25
C PRO A 164 -4.98 -23.83 12.82
N GLN A 165 -5.21 -22.82 12.00
CA GLN A 165 -4.83 -22.85 10.59
C GLN A 165 -4.11 -21.59 10.19
N THR A 166 -3.29 -21.70 9.15
CA THR A 166 -2.51 -20.58 8.60
C THR A 166 -3.19 -19.95 7.38
N GLN A 167 -4.29 -20.54 6.88
CA GLN A 167 -5.03 -20.02 5.74
C GLN A 167 -5.94 -18.86 6.16
N GLN A 168 -6.00 -17.83 5.31
CA GLN A 168 -6.87 -16.66 5.49
C GLN A 168 -8.31 -16.90 4.99
N THR A 169 -8.56 -18.04 4.35
CA THR A 169 -9.88 -18.44 3.87
C THR A 169 -10.26 -19.75 4.52
N PHE A 170 -11.47 -19.79 5.06
CA PHE A 170 -12.05 -21.00 5.63
C PHE A 170 -13.40 -21.26 5.00
N THR A 171 -13.62 -22.50 4.56
CA THR A 171 -14.89 -22.95 4.00
C THR A 171 -15.47 -23.99 4.93
N ASP A 172 -16.73 -23.79 5.33
CA ASP A 172 -17.46 -24.77 6.12
C ASP A 172 -17.66 -26.04 5.29
N ARG A 173 -17.45 -27.21 5.90
CA ARG A 173 -17.60 -28.51 5.24
C ARG A 173 -18.84 -29.24 5.72
#